data_AF-A0A524PJF5-F1
#
_entry.id   AF-A0A524PJF5-F1
#
_cell.length_a   1.000
_cell.length_b   1.000
_cell.length_c   1.000
_cell.angle_alpha   90.00
_cell.angle_beta   90.00
_cell.angle_gamma   90.00
#
_symmetry.space_group_name_H-M   'P 1'
#
loop_
_entity.id
_entity.type
_entity.pdbx_description
1 polymer ?
#
loop_
_entity_poly.entity_id
_entity_poly.type
_entity_poly.pdbx_seq_one_letter_code
_entity_poly.pdbx_strand_id
1 'polypeptide(L)'
;PYLGWFERESHQDYEAAMAALKRTETEDLASRLIGELSGGEQQRVLIARALAQATPAMLFDEPTAHLDLRHQDRLLKLIRTLCREQHLTVMIALHDLNLVSRFADRVALLSDGGVHRLGKPEQVLTSEELASVYGIRIHVMAHPFDGKPLILPGD
;
A
#
# COMPACT_ATOMS: atom_id res chain seq x y z
N PRO A 1 11.47 -1.96 -17.26
CA PRO A 1 11.92 -2.44 -18.59
C PRO A 1 10.75 -3.07 -19.35
N TYR A 2 10.53 -2.72 -20.61
CA TYR A 2 9.49 -3.31 -21.46
C TYR A 2 10.19 -4.16 -22.54
N LEU A 3 9.84 -5.45 -22.62
CA LEU A 3 10.36 -6.36 -23.64
C LEU A 3 9.47 -6.31 -24.89
N GLY A 4 10.08 -6.25 -26.07
CA GLY A 4 9.38 -6.38 -27.34
C GLY A 4 8.82 -7.80 -27.57
N TRP A 5 7.95 -7.96 -28.58
CA TRP A 5 7.22 -9.22 -28.85
C TRP A 5 8.11 -10.44 -29.17
N PHE A 6 9.40 -10.23 -29.42
CA PHE A 6 10.37 -11.29 -29.72
C PHE A 6 11.63 -11.23 -28.84
N GLU A 7 11.67 -10.32 -27.86
CA GLU A 7 12.77 -10.25 -26.90
C GLU A 7 12.57 -11.26 -25.78
N ARG A 8 13.66 -11.91 -25.37
CA ARG A 8 13.68 -12.79 -24.21
C ARG A 8 14.20 -12.02 -23.00
N GLU A 9 13.83 -12.49 -21.81
CA GLU A 9 14.39 -11.95 -20.58
C GLU A 9 15.92 -12.04 -20.61
N SER A 10 16.56 -10.91 -20.34
CA SER A 10 18.01 -10.86 -20.18
C SER A 10 18.40 -11.41 -18.80
N HIS A 11 19.69 -11.68 -18.61
CA HIS A 11 20.21 -12.02 -17.28
C HIS A 11 19.90 -10.92 -16.25
N GLN A 12 19.91 -9.66 -16.67
CA GLN A 12 19.59 -8.52 -15.84
C GLN A 12 18.12 -8.50 -15.40
N ASP A 13 17.20 -8.93 -16.25
CA ASP A 13 15.77 -9.05 -15.91
C ASP A 13 15.57 -10.15 -14.85
N TYR A 14 16.29 -11.27 -14.97
CA TYR A 14 16.25 -12.34 -13.99
C TYR A 14 16.82 -11.90 -12.63
N GLU A 15 17.96 -11.21 -12.62
CA GLU A 15 18.54 -10.67 -11.39
C GLU A 15 17.60 -9.65 -10.71
N ALA A 16 16.96 -8.77 -11.49
CA ALA A 16 15.98 -7.82 -10.99
C ALA A 16 14.75 -8.53 -10.38
N ALA A 17 14.23 -9.57 -11.04
CA ALA A 17 13.13 -10.36 -10.53
C ALA A 17 13.48 -11.08 -9.23
N MET A 18 14.65 -11.73 -9.15
CA MET A 18 15.11 -12.42 -7.95
C MET A 18 15.37 -11.44 -6.79
N ALA A 19 15.96 -10.28 -7.06
CA ALA A 19 16.15 -9.24 -6.06
C ALA A 19 14.80 -8.73 -5.52
N ALA A 20 13.81 -8.58 -6.40
CA ALA A 20 12.46 -8.18 -5.98
C ALA A 20 11.77 -9.26 -5.14
N LEU A 21 11.84 -10.54 -5.54
CA LEU A 21 11.28 -11.65 -4.78
C LEU A 21 11.88 -11.76 -3.37
N LYS A 22 13.19 -11.51 -3.24
CA LYS A 22 13.89 -11.46 -1.95
C LYS A 22 13.42 -10.29 -1.08
N ARG A 23 13.22 -9.12 -1.68
CA ARG A 23 12.72 -7.92 -0.96
C ARG A 23 11.31 -8.12 -0.41
N THR A 24 10.53 -9.01 -1.01
CA THR A 24 9.15 -9.30 -0.61
C THR A 24 9.01 -10.61 0.16
N GLU A 25 10.12 -11.26 0.56
CA GLU A 25 10.13 -12.54 1.28
C GLU A 25 9.32 -13.63 0.54
N THR A 26 9.65 -13.81 -0.74
CA THR A 26 8.96 -14.72 -1.66
C THR A 26 9.91 -15.48 -2.59
N GLU A 27 11.21 -15.46 -2.33
CA GLU A 27 12.22 -16.18 -3.11
C GLU A 27 11.96 -17.70 -3.15
N ASP A 28 11.47 -18.28 -2.05
CA ASP A 28 11.13 -19.70 -1.95
C ASP A 28 9.92 -20.09 -2.81
N LEU A 29 9.17 -19.10 -3.30
CA LEU A 29 8.00 -19.29 -4.17
C LEU A 29 8.35 -19.21 -5.65
N ALA A 30 9.60 -18.89 -6.02
CA ALA A 30 9.99 -18.60 -7.40
C ALA A 30 9.69 -19.73 -8.40
N SER A 31 9.65 -20.98 -7.93
CA SER A 31 9.37 -22.17 -8.74
C SER A 31 7.92 -22.65 -8.70
N ARG A 32 7.06 -22.01 -7.88
CA ARG A 32 5.66 -22.41 -7.70
C ARG A 32 4.74 -21.70 -8.68
N LEU A 33 3.65 -22.35 -9.08
CA LEU A 33 2.64 -21.72 -9.93
C LEU A 33 1.83 -20.74 -9.10
N ILE A 34 1.45 -19.59 -9.69
CA ILE A 34 0.65 -18.56 -9.00
C ILE A 34 -0.64 -19.13 -8.40
N GLY A 35 -1.30 -20.08 -9.08
CA GLY A 35 -2.53 -20.72 -8.61
C GLY A 35 -2.36 -21.61 -7.37
N GLU A 36 -1.12 -21.95 -6.98
CA GLU A 36 -0.82 -22.74 -5.78
C GLU A 36 -0.54 -21.88 -4.56
N LEU A 37 -0.37 -20.57 -4.75
CA LEU A 37 -0.05 -19.62 -3.70
C LEU A 37 -1.32 -19.22 -2.94
N SER A 38 -1.19 -19.02 -1.63
CA SER A 38 -2.22 -18.35 -0.83
C SER A 38 -2.40 -16.89 -1.30
N GLY A 39 -3.56 -16.28 -1.03
CA GLY A 39 -3.83 -14.90 -1.46
C GLY A 39 -2.78 -13.89 -0.96
N GLY A 40 -2.28 -14.06 0.27
CA GLY A 40 -1.22 -13.21 0.82
C GLY A 40 0.15 -13.42 0.15
N GLU A 41 0.44 -14.62 -0.33
CA GLU A 41 1.66 -14.90 -1.12
C GLU A 41 1.53 -14.31 -2.52
N GLN A 42 0.39 -14.50 -3.19
CA GLN A 42 0.10 -13.89 -4.50
C GLN A 42 0.28 -12.37 -4.44
N GLN A 43 -0.23 -11.72 -3.40
CA GLN A 43 -0.09 -10.27 -3.22
C GLN A 43 1.37 -9.83 -3.13
N ARG A 44 2.20 -10.54 -2.36
CA ARG A 44 3.63 -10.21 -2.22
C ARG A 44 4.39 -10.44 -3.52
N VAL A 45 4.07 -11.50 -4.27
CA VAL A 45 4.63 -11.74 -5.60
C VAL A 45 4.19 -10.65 -6.59
N LEU A 46 2.96 -10.13 -6.49
CA LEU A 46 2.52 -9.00 -7.32
C LEU A 46 3.29 -7.71 -7.00
N ILE A 47 3.61 -7.45 -5.72
CA ILE A 47 4.51 -6.36 -5.34
C ILE A 47 5.93 -6.60 -5.85
N ALA A 48 6.44 -7.84 -5.76
CA ALA A 48 7.74 -8.20 -6.30
C ALA A 48 7.82 -7.90 -7.80
N ARG A 49 6.77 -8.25 -8.55
CA ARG A 49 6.67 -7.94 -9.97
C ARG A 49 6.72 -6.43 -10.23
N ALA A 50 6.05 -5.61 -9.41
CA ALA A 50 6.12 -4.16 -9.52
C ALA A 50 7.53 -3.62 -9.19
N LEU A 51 8.18 -4.14 -8.15
CA LEU A 51 9.56 -3.79 -7.77
C LEU A 51 10.59 -4.17 -8.84
N ALA A 52 10.40 -5.31 -9.52
CA ALA A 52 11.28 -5.75 -10.58
C ALA A 52 11.32 -4.77 -11.76
N GLN A 53 10.31 -3.90 -11.92
CA GLN A 53 10.33 -2.85 -12.92
C GLN A 53 11.35 -1.74 -12.62
N ALA A 54 11.92 -1.71 -11.42
CA ALA A 54 12.91 -0.73 -10.97
C ALA A 54 12.45 0.73 -11.14
N THR A 55 11.18 1.00 -10.85
CA THR A 55 10.61 2.34 -10.95
C THR A 55 10.88 3.18 -9.70
N PRO A 56 11.04 4.51 -9.83
CA PRO A 56 11.21 5.40 -8.68
C PRO A 56 9.92 5.61 -7.88
N ALA A 57 8.77 5.29 -8.48
CA ALA A 57 7.46 5.44 -7.87
C ALA A 57 6.51 4.27 -8.21
N MET A 58 5.55 4.01 -7.33
CA MET A 58 4.48 3.04 -7.51
C MET A 58 3.12 3.60 -7.12
N LEU A 59 2.10 3.14 -7.82
CA LEU A 59 0.70 3.39 -7.49
C LEU A 59 0.03 2.05 -7.20
N PHE A 60 -0.61 1.93 -6.05
CA PHE A 60 -1.42 0.78 -5.68
C PHE A 60 -2.87 1.20 -5.50
N ASP A 61 -3.75 0.54 -6.23
CA ASP A 61 -5.19 0.69 -6.08
C ASP A 61 -5.73 -0.43 -5.19
N GLU A 62 -6.22 -0.06 -4.01
CA GLU A 62 -6.76 -0.96 -2.98
C GLU A 62 -6.02 -2.29 -2.79
N PRO A 63 -4.69 -2.29 -2.55
CA PRO A 63 -3.93 -3.53 -2.48
C PRO A 63 -4.20 -4.32 -1.18
N THR A 64 -5.08 -3.84 -0.32
CA THR A 64 -5.52 -4.54 0.90
C THR A 64 -6.85 -5.27 0.72
N ALA A 65 -7.50 -5.13 -0.45
CA ALA A 65 -8.76 -5.79 -0.74
C ALA A 65 -8.62 -7.32 -0.62
N HIS A 66 -9.65 -7.98 -0.08
CA HIS A 66 -9.71 -9.44 0.11
C HIS A 66 -8.63 -10.04 1.03
N LEU A 67 -7.82 -9.22 1.70
CA LEU A 67 -6.84 -9.67 2.70
C LEU A 67 -7.43 -9.58 4.11
N ASP A 68 -7.09 -10.57 4.95
CA ASP A 68 -7.34 -10.46 6.39
C ASP A 68 -6.41 -9.43 7.07
N LEU A 69 -6.71 -9.08 8.31
CA LEU A 69 -5.96 -8.08 9.09
C LEU A 69 -4.45 -8.38 9.18
N ARG A 70 -4.06 -9.66 9.28
CA ARG A 70 -2.66 -10.06 9.38
C ARG A 70 -1.93 -9.77 8.07
N HIS A 71 -2.56 -10.13 6.95
CA HIS A 71 -1.98 -9.94 5.62
C HIS A 71 -1.95 -8.46 5.23
N GLN A 72 -2.99 -7.69 5.56
CA GLN A 72 -2.99 -6.23 5.36
C GLN A 72 -1.85 -5.54 6.13
N ASP A 73 -1.68 -5.84 7.42
CA ASP A 73 -0.61 -5.26 8.25
C ASP A 73 0.77 -5.63 7.71
N ARG A 74 0.99 -6.89 7.32
CA ARG A 74 2.26 -7.33 6.73
C ARG A 74 2.56 -6.60 5.41
N LEU A 75 1.55 -6.45 4.54
CA LEU A 75 1.69 -5.78 3.25
C LEU A 75 2.08 -4.30 3.42
N LEU A 76 1.33 -3.57 4.25
CA LEU A 76 1.55 -2.14 4.46
C LEU A 76 2.87 -1.88 5.20
N LYS A 77 3.29 -2.77 6.11
CA LYS A 77 4.63 -2.73 6.71
C LYS A 77 5.72 -2.92 5.67
N LEU A 78 5.60 -3.92 4.79
CA LEU A 78 6.53 -4.15 3.71
C LEU A 78 6.66 -2.90 2.82
N ILE A 79 5.55 -2.34 2.36
CA ILE A 79 5.54 -1.11 1.55
C ILE A 79 6.24 0.03 2.30
N ARG A 80 5.92 0.24 3.58
CA ARG A 80 6.54 1.28 4.39
C ARG A 80 8.04 1.09 4.54
N THR A 81 8.51 -0.13 4.73
CA THR A 81 9.95 -0.46 4.77
C THR A 81 10.62 -0.14 3.44
N LEU A 82 10.01 -0.53 2.30
CA LEU A 82 10.51 -0.21 0.96
C LEU A 82 10.63 1.30 0.74
N CYS A 83 9.63 2.09 1.14
CA CYS A 83 9.69 3.55 1.04
C CYS A 83 10.86 4.14 1.84
N ARG A 84 11.07 3.65 3.07
CA ARG A 84 12.09 4.20 3.99
C ARG A 84 13.50 3.79 3.63
N GLU A 85 13.71 2.53 3.25
CA GLU A 85 15.05 1.97 3.04
C GLU A 85 15.52 2.11 1.59
N GLN A 86 14.60 2.16 0.63
CA GLN A 86 14.93 2.15 -0.80
C GLN A 86 14.54 3.45 -1.53
N HIS A 87 14.13 4.47 -0.77
CA HIS A 87 13.69 5.77 -1.30
C HIS A 87 12.57 5.66 -2.35
N LEU A 88 11.74 4.61 -2.23
CA LEU A 88 10.62 4.38 -3.14
C LEU A 88 9.48 5.34 -2.81
N THR A 89 8.95 6.04 -3.81
CA THR A 89 7.73 6.82 -3.65
C THR A 89 6.51 5.94 -3.87
N VAL A 90 5.60 5.87 -2.90
CA VAL A 90 4.37 5.08 -3.04
C VAL A 90 3.14 5.95 -2.85
N MET A 91 2.22 5.88 -3.80
CA MET A 91 0.86 6.33 -3.67
C MET A 91 -0.05 5.11 -3.54
N ILE A 92 -0.91 5.11 -2.54
CA ILE A 92 -1.79 3.98 -2.25
C ILE A 92 -3.20 4.49 -1.98
N ALA A 93 -4.18 3.92 -2.67
CA ALA A 93 -5.59 4.14 -2.37
C ALA A 93 -6.04 3.09 -1.34
N LEU A 94 -6.59 3.55 -0.21
CA LEU A 94 -7.11 2.70 0.87
C LEU A 94 -8.48 3.21 1.28
N HIS A 95 -9.40 2.29 1.55
CA HIS A 95 -10.73 2.62 2.07
C HIS A 95 -10.80 2.66 3.60
N ASP A 96 -9.88 1.98 4.29
CA ASP A 96 -9.81 1.98 5.76
C ASP A 96 -8.98 3.18 6.26
N LEU A 97 -9.66 4.15 6.86
CA LEU A 97 -9.06 5.38 7.39
C LEU A 97 -8.07 5.11 8.54
N ASN A 98 -8.25 4.04 9.31
CA ASN A 98 -7.33 3.67 10.39
C ASN A 98 -6.03 3.07 9.81
N LEU A 99 -6.11 2.33 8.70
CA LEU A 99 -4.91 1.92 7.97
C LEU A 99 -4.18 3.13 7.37
N VAL A 100 -4.92 4.08 6.77
CA VAL A 100 -4.35 5.34 6.25
C VAL A 100 -3.62 6.09 7.36
N SER A 101 -4.28 6.32 8.50
CA SER A 101 -3.72 6.98 9.68
C SER A 101 -2.39 6.32 10.14
N ARG A 102 -2.38 4.98 10.18
CA ARG A 102 -1.27 4.21 10.69
C ARG A 102 -0.06 4.15 9.75
N PHE A 103 -0.28 4.06 8.45
CA PHE A 103 0.79 3.76 7.50
C PHE A 103 1.20 4.91 6.58
N ALA A 104 0.31 5.88 6.33
CA ALA A 104 0.61 6.96 5.41
C ALA A 104 1.44 8.07 6.07
N ASP A 105 2.43 8.59 5.34
CA ASP A 105 3.17 9.79 5.76
C ASP A 105 2.39 11.07 5.42
N ARG A 106 1.59 11.03 4.34
CA ARG A 106 0.68 12.08 3.89
C ARG A 106 -0.62 11.47 3.38
N VAL A 107 -1.72 12.21 3.55
CA VAL A 107 -3.07 11.81 3.15
C VAL A 107 -3.65 12.85 2.22
N ALA A 108 -4.18 12.40 1.09
CA ALA A 108 -5.03 13.19 0.20
C ALA A 108 -6.47 12.71 0.37
N LEU A 109 -7.33 13.53 0.97
CA LEU A 109 -8.77 13.26 1.05
C LEU A 109 -9.41 13.80 -0.22
N LEU A 110 -10.12 12.93 -0.94
CA LEU A 110 -10.78 13.26 -2.20
C LEU A 110 -12.30 13.40 -1.99
N SER A 111 -12.91 14.43 -2.57
CA SER A 111 -14.36 14.65 -2.61
C SER A 111 -14.72 15.37 -3.90
N ASP A 112 -15.90 15.05 -4.47
CA ASP A 112 -16.47 15.75 -5.63
C ASP A 112 -15.51 15.87 -6.83
N GLY A 113 -14.71 14.81 -7.06
CA GLY A 113 -13.74 14.76 -8.17
C GLY A 113 -12.46 15.56 -7.95
N GLY A 114 -12.25 16.15 -6.77
CA GLY A 114 -11.07 16.94 -6.43
C GLY A 114 -10.41 16.55 -5.10
N VAL A 115 -9.26 17.16 -4.82
CA VAL A 115 -8.59 17.04 -3.52
C VAL A 115 -9.28 18.01 -2.55
N HIS A 116 -10.02 17.47 -1.59
CA HIS A 116 -10.63 18.23 -0.51
C HIS A 116 -9.56 18.75 0.44
N ARG A 117 -8.64 17.87 0.86
CA ARG A 117 -7.53 18.23 1.74
C ARG A 117 -6.30 17.35 1.52
N LEU A 118 -5.11 17.93 1.68
CA LEU A 118 -3.82 17.24 1.58
C LEU A 118 -2.91 17.66 2.73
N GLY A 119 -2.37 16.69 3.47
CA GLY A 119 -1.54 16.99 4.65
C GLY A 119 -1.04 15.74 5.35
N LYS A 120 -0.53 15.90 6.57
CA LYS A 120 -0.26 14.76 7.46
C LYS A 120 -1.57 14.13 7.94
N PRO A 121 -1.59 12.84 8.33
CA PRO A 121 -2.80 12.20 8.85
C PRO A 121 -3.53 13.01 9.91
N GLU A 122 -2.82 13.61 10.87
CA GLU A 122 -3.41 14.38 11.98
C GLU A 122 -4.07 15.69 11.54
N GLN A 123 -3.69 16.20 10.37
CA GLN A 123 -4.23 17.44 9.80
C GLN A 123 -5.42 17.18 8.86
N VAL A 124 -5.55 15.96 8.35
CA VAL A 124 -6.53 15.57 7.33
C VAL A 124 -7.65 14.73 7.92
N LEU A 125 -7.31 13.77 8.78
CA LEU A 125 -8.25 12.85 9.39
C LEU A 125 -8.83 13.46 10.67
N THR A 126 -9.57 14.56 10.54
CA THR A 126 -10.27 15.20 11.64
C THR A 126 -11.78 14.93 11.55
N SER A 127 -12.49 15.05 12.68
CA SER A 127 -13.95 14.83 12.71
C SER A 127 -14.70 15.75 11.75
N GLU A 128 -14.27 17.01 11.63
CA GLU A 128 -14.90 18.01 10.75
C GLU A 128 -14.74 17.66 9.27
N GLU A 129 -13.50 17.39 8.85
CA GLU A 129 -13.17 17.09 7.45
C GLU A 129 -13.83 15.78 7.00
N LEU A 130 -13.76 14.74 7.84
CA LEU A 130 -14.36 13.46 7.54
C LEU A 130 -15.89 13.53 7.52
N ALA A 131 -16.53 14.25 8.45
CA ALA A 131 -17.97 14.43 8.43
C ALA A 131 -18.45 15.19 7.19
N SER A 132 -17.68 16.19 6.73
CA SER A 132 -18.02 16.94 5.52
C SER A 132 -17.94 16.09 4.25
N VAL A 133 -16.99 15.15 4.17
CA VAL A 133 -16.78 14.31 2.97
C VAL A 133 -17.68 13.08 2.97
N TYR A 134 -17.85 12.41 4.12
CA TYR A 134 -18.63 11.18 4.22
C TYR A 134 -20.12 11.42 4.54
N GLY A 135 -20.51 12.62 4.94
CA GLY A 135 -21.91 12.98 5.22
C GLY A 135 -22.49 12.30 6.46
N ILE A 136 -21.65 11.75 7.34
CA ILE A 136 -22.04 11.10 8.60
C ILE A 136 -21.27 11.69 9.77
N ARG A 137 -21.79 11.51 10.99
CA ARG A 137 -21.02 11.85 12.20
C ARG A 137 -19.85 10.89 12.35
N ILE A 138 -18.66 11.43 12.59
CA ILE A 138 -17.42 10.68 12.75
C ILE A 138 -16.69 11.22 13.97
N HIS A 139 -16.23 10.32 14.83
CA HIS A 139 -15.40 10.65 15.98
C HIS A 139 -13.95 10.31 15.67
N VAL A 140 -13.07 11.30 15.83
CA VAL A 140 -11.62 11.11 15.80
C VAL A 140 -11.06 11.34 17.19
N MET A 141 -10.29 10.36 17.67
CA MET A 141 -9.54 10.46 18.93
C MET A 141 -8.08 10.05 18.73
N ALA A 142 -7.22 10.40 19.69
CA ALA A 142 -5.85 9.91 19.68
C ALA A 142 -5.84 8.42 20.08
N HIS A 143 -5.23 7.58 19.25
CA HIS A 143 -5.06 6.17 19.53
C HIS A 143 -4.16 6.00 20.78
N PRO A 144 -4.54 5.16 21.76
CA PRO A 144 -3.91 5.15 23.09
C PRO A 144 -2.46 4.65 23.09
N PHE A 145 -2.02 3.96 22.03
CA PHE A 145 -0.69 3.36 21.97
C PHE A 145 0.34 4.16 21.15
N ASP A 146 -0.10 4.89 20.13
CA ASP A 146 0.80 5.59 19.20
C ASP A 146 0.38 7.04 18.89
N GLY A 147 -0.71 7.53 19.51
CA GLY A 147 -1.20 8.91 19.39
C GLY A 147 -1.78 9.27 18.03
N LYS A 148 -1.81 8.32 17.08
CA LYS A 148 -2.31 8.54 15.73
C LYS A 148 -3.84 8.71 15.72
N PRO A 149 -4.42 9.38 14.71
CA PRO A 149 -5.88 9.46 14.58
C PRO A 149 -6.51 8.05 14.57
N LEU A 150 -7.43 7.80 15.49
CA LEU A 150 -8.33 6.66 15.53
C LEU A 150 -9.73 7.15 15.14
N ILE A 151 -10.25 6.60 14.04
CA ILE A 151 -11.52 7.00 13.43
C ILE A 151 -12.58 5.98 13.80
N LEU A 152 -13.68 6.47 14.36
CA LEU A 152 -14.85 5.68 14.75
C LEU A 152 -16.10 6.30 14.12
N PRO A 153 -16.96 5.51 13.45
CA PRO A 153 -18.26 6.01 13.00
C PRO A 153 -19.09 6.42 14.22
N GLY A 154 -19.74 7.58 14.15
CA GLY A 154 -20.68 8.05 15.16
C GLY A 154 -22.11 7.61 14.83
N ASP A 155 -22.98 7.71 15.84
CA ASP A 155 -24.42 7.47 15.72
C ASP A 155 -25.17 8.60 14.97
#